data_AF-A0A2C9WB02-F1
#
_entry.id   AF-A0A2C9WB02-F1
#
_cell.length_a   1.000
_cell.length_b   1.000
_cell.length_c   1.000
_cell.angle_alpha   90.00
_cell.angle_beta   90.00
_cell.angle_gamma   90.00
#
_symmetry.space_group_name_H-M   'P 1'
#
loop_
_entity.id
_entity.type
_entity.pdbx_description
1 polymer ?
#
loop_
_entity_poly.entity_id
_entity_poly.type
_entity_poly.pdbx_seq_one_letter_code
_entity_poly.pdbx_strand_id
1 'polypeptide(L)'
;MALAIDPLFFYALSIGRGGAPCLYMDGGLAAIVTVLRTCVDAVHLCHLWLQFRLAYVSRESLVVGCGKLVWDARAIASHYVRSLKGFWFDAFVILPVPQAVFWLVLPKLIREEHIKLIMTILLLIFLFQFLPKVYHCIYLMRKMQKVTGYIFGTIWWGFGLNLIAYFIASHVAGGCWYVLAIQRAASCLRQQCQRRPNCDLSLSCSEEICYQFLASANTIGNPCGGNFTTAVRKPMCLDIKGPFKYGIYKTALPVISSNSLAVKIFYPIFWGLMTLSTFGNDLEPTNNWLEVIFSICIVLSGLMLFTLLIGNIQVFLHAVMAKKRKMQLRCRDMEWWMRRRQLPSRLRQRVRNFERQRWAAMGGDDEMELIKDLPEGLRRDIKRNLCLDLIKKVPLFHNLDDLILDNICDRVRPLVYSKDEKIIREGDPVQRMVFIIRGRIKRSQSLSKGMVATSVLEPGGFLGDELLSWCLRRPFIDRLPASSATFVCIESTEAFGLDANHLRYITDHFRYKFANERLKRTARYYSSNWRTWAAVNIQFAWRRYRKRTRGPVTPVVENGGSDRRLLQYAAMFMSIRPHDHLE
;
A
#
# COMPACT_ATOMS: atom_id res chain seq x y z
N MET A 1 16.74 8.26 -15.93
CA MET A 1 16.87 9.28 -17.01
C MET A 1 17.97 8.95 -18.01
N ALA A 2 19.24 8.82 -17.62
CA ALA A 2 20.33 8.44 -18.56
C ALA A 2 20.00 7.19 -19.40
N LEU A 3 19.46 6.15 -18.75
CA LEU A 3 19.05 4.89 -19.39
C LEU A 3 17.96 5.05 -20.48
N ALA A 4 17.16 6.11 -20.44
CA ALA A 4 16.14 6.39 -21.45
C ALA A 4 16.66 7.32 -22.57
N ILE A 5 17.76 8.03 -22.33
CA ILE A 5 18.34 9.00 -23.28
C ILE A 5 19.40 8.32 -24.16
N ASP A 6 20.23 7.43 -23.59
CA ASP A 6 21.34 6.81 -24.31
C ASP A 6 20.91 6.10 -25.61
N PRO A 7 19.80 5.35 -25.69
CA PRO A 7 19.41 4.70 -26.95
C PRO A 7 18.85 5.68 -28.00
N LEU A 8 18.52 6.93 -27.64
CA LEU A 8 18.08 7.94 -28.62
C LEU A 8 19.19 8.33 -29.61
N PHE A 9 20.46 8.19 -29.21
CA PHE A 9 21.61 8.39 -30.10
C PHE A 9 21.54 7.49 -31.34
N PHE A 10 20.98 6.28 -31.22
CA PHE A 10 20.81 5.37 -32.35
C PHE A 10 19.88 5.92 -33.44
N TYR A 11 18.88 6.73 -33.06
CA TYR A 11 17.94 7.32 -34.01
C TYR A 11 18.48 8.56 -34.73
N ALA A 12 19.67 9.05 -34.34
CA ALA A 12 20.34 10.14 -35.03
C ALA A 12 20.91 9.70 -36.40
N LEU A 13 21.16 8.40 -36.62
CA LEU A 13 21.55 7.89 -37.93
C LEU A 13 20.33 7.68 -38.81
N SER A 14 20.39 8.08 -40.09
CA SER A 14 19.26 7.90 -41.01
C SER A 14 19.73 7.74 -42.45
N ILE A 15 18.84 7.22 -43.30
CA ILE A 15 19.08 7.05 -44.74
C ILE A 15 18.26 8.09 -45.50
N GLY A 16 18.93 8.91 -46.30
CA GLY A 16 18.31 9.92 -47.16
C GLY A 16 17.43 9.30 -48.23
N ARG A 17 16.29 9.94 -48.52
CA ARG A 17 15.34 9.51 -49.55
C ARG A 17 15.25 10.47 -50.74
N GLY A 18 15.87 11.65 -50.66
CA GLY A 18 15.95 12.59 -51.77
C GLY A 18 17.04 12.17 -52.75
N GLY A 19 16.69 11.44 -53.81
CA GLY A 19 17.69 10.96 -54.79
C GLY A 19 18.29 9.60 -54.41
N ALA A 20 19.60 9.43 -54.61
CA ALA A 20 20.28 8.18 -54.26
C ALA A 20 20.30 7.98 -52.73
N PRO A 21 19.96 6.78 -52.24
CA PRO A 21 19.94 6.51 -50.80
C PRO A 21 21.36 6.56 -50.22
N CYS A 22 21.57 7.46 -49.26
CA CYS A 22 22.86 7.71 -48.62
C CYS A 22 22.69 7.79 -47.10
N LEU A 23 23.74 7.47 -46.35
CA LEU A 23 23.77 7.51 -44.89
C LEU A 23 24.20 8.90 -44.41
N TYR A 24 23.46 9.46 -43.45
CA TYR A 24 23.82 10.71 -42.77
C TYR A 24 23.48 10.65 -41.28
N MET A 25 24.04 11.60 -40.52
CA MET A 25 23.67 11.85 -39.13
C MET A 25 22.78 13.11 -39.03
N ASP A 26 21.62 12.99 -38.39
CA ASP A 26 20.74 14.12 -38.04
C ASP A 26 21.38 14.93 -36.91
N GLY A 27 22.00 16.06 -37.29
CA GLY A 27 22.70 16.94 -36.36
C GLY A 27 21.76 17.60 -35.34
N GLY A 28 20.50 17.83 -35.71
CA GLY A 28 19.50 18.42 -34.81
C GLY A 28 19.13 17.46 -33.69
N LEU A 29 18.80 16.21 -34.03
CA LEU A 29 18.52 15.18 -33.03
C LEU A 29 19.76 14.85 -32.19
N ALA A 30 20.94 14.71 -32.81
CA ALA A 30 22.19 14.47 -32.10
C ALA A 30 22.50 15.59 -31.09
N ALA A 31 22.29 16.86 -31.45
CA ALA A 31 22.46 17.99 -30.55
C ALA A 31 21.49 17.95 -29.36
N ILE A 32 20.20 17.72 -29.60
CA ILE A 32 19.18 17.63 -28.54
C ILE A 32 19.53 16.51 -27.56
N VAL A 33 19.86 15.31 -28.06
CA VAL A 33 20.22 14.16 -27.22
C VAL A 33 21.51 14.45 -26.45
N THR A 34 22.50 15.11 -27.06
CA THR A 34 23.73 15.54 -26.40
C THR A 34 23.46 16.52 -25.25
N VAL A 35 22.60 17.51 -25.45
CA VAL A 35 22.21 18.48 -24.40
C VAL A 35 21.49 17.77 -23.25
N LEU A 36 20.48 16.93 -23.56
CA LEU A 36 19.76 16.17 -22.53
C LEU A 36 20.72 15.27 -21.75
N ARG A 37 21.66 14.62 -22.44
CA ARG A 37 22.61 13.71 -21.84
C ARG A 37 23.61 14.44 -20.92
N THR A 38 24.13 15.58 -21.36
CA THR A 38 25.06 16.42 -20.58
C THR A 38 24.40 17.00 -19.33
N CYS A 39 23.13 17.42 -19.41
CA CYS A 39 22.35 17.81 -18.23
C CYS A 39 22.28 16.66 -17.20
N VAL A 40 22.07 15.42 -17.64
CA VAL A 40 22.05 14.26 -16.74
C VAL A 40 23.44 13.94 -16.20
N ASP A 41 24.51 14.10 -16.99
CA ASP A 41 25.89 13.95 -16.49
C ASP A 41 26.22 14.97 -15.40
N ALA A 42 25.76 16.23 -15.53
CA ALA A 42 25.93 17.24 -14.50
C ALA A 42 25.28 16.85 -13.16
N VAL A 43 24.11 16.21 -13.19
CA VAL A 43 23.45 15.68 -11.99
C VAL A 43 24.29 14.55 -11.34
N HIS A 44 24.88 13.65 -12.14
CA HIS A 44 25.75 12.60 -11.61
C HIS A 44 27.06 13.15 -11.05
N LEU A 45 27.62 14.19 -11.67
CA LEU A 45 28.79 14.92 -11.13
C LEU A 45 28.46 15.57 -9.79
N CYS A 46 27.27 16.17 -9.65
CA CYS A 46 26.80 16.69 -8.37
C CYS A 46 26.68 15.56 -7.32
N HIS A 47 26.14 14.40 -7.69
CA HIS A 47 26.09 13.23 -6.80
C HIS A 47 27.49 12.76 -6.38
N LEU A 48 28.44 12.67 -7.31
CA LEU A 48 29.83 12.30 -7.02
C LEU A 48 30.49 13.32 -6.08
N TRP A 49 30.26 14.61 -6.30
CA TRP A 49 30.73 15.67 -5.41
C TRP A 49 30.13 15.56 -4.00
N LEU A 50 28.85 15.22 -3.88
CA LEU A 50 28.20 14.98 -2.58
C LEU A 50 28.81 13.77 -1.86
N GLN A 51 29.20 12.70 -2.56
CA GLN A 51 29.85 11.53 -1.93
C GLN A 51 31.19 11.89 -1.27
N PHE A 52 31.91 12.89 -1.76
CA PHE A 52 33.12 13.40 -1.09
C PHE A 52 32.85 14.14 0.22
N ARG A 53 31.60 14.56 0.47
CA ARG A 53 31.17 15.27 1.68
C ARG A 53 30.28 14.43 2.60
N LEU A 54 29.87 13.23 2.16
CA LEU A 54 28.94 12.39 2.90
C LEU A 54 29.69 11.59 3.96
N ALA A 55 29.32 11.78 5.23
CA ALA A 55 29.84 10.98 6.33
C ALA A 55 29.50 9.50 6.15
N TYR A 56 30.40 8.61 6.58
CA TYR A 56 30.21 7.17 6.48
C TYR A 56 30.39 6.50 7.84
N VAL A 57 29.70 5.36 8.03
CA VAL A 57 29.83 4.53 9.22
C VAL A 57 31.00 3.58 9.04
N SER A 58 31.97 3.59 9.95
CA SER A 58 33.16 2.73 9.85
C SER A 58 32.80 1.26 10.10
N ARG A 59 33.25 0.36 9.21
CA ARG A 59 32.99 -1.09 9.33
C ARG A 59 33.58 -1.72 10.58
N GLU A 60 34.75 -1.26 11.01
CA GLU A 60 35.43 -1.75 12.22
C GLU A 60 34.61 -1.46 13.49
N SER A 61 33.96 -0.30 13.55
CA SER A 61 33.09 0.06 14.68
C SER A 61 31.73 -0.67 14.67
N LEU A 62 31.31 -1.21 13.53
CA LEU A 62 30.10 -2.03 13.42
C LEU A 62 30.31 -3.41 14.05
N VAL A 63 31.52 -3.96 14.02
CA VAL A 63 31.87 -5.24 14.67
C VAL A 63 31.76 -5.13 16.20
N VAL A 64 32.02 -3.93 16.75
CA VAL A 64 31.91 -3.61 18.19
C VAL A 64 30.49 -3.11 18.54
N GLY A 65 29.54 -3.11 17.60
CA GLY A 65 28.13 -2.74 17.83
C GLY A 65 27.86 -1.24 17.99
N CYS A 66 28.88 -0.37 17.95
CA CYS A 66 28.75 1.05 18.28
C CYS A 66 28.55 1.96 17.05
N GLY A 67 28.96 1.52 15.85
CA GLY A 67 28.69 2.21 14.58
C GLY A 67 29.12 3.70 14.56
N LYS A 68 30.40 3.98 14.77
CA LYS A 68 30.95 5.35 14.79
C LYS A 68 30.91 5.98 13.40
N LEU A 69 30.29 7.15 13.33
CA LEU A 69 30.18 7.99 12.14
C LEU A 69 31.45 8.84 11.98
N VAL A 70 32.09 8.76 10.81
CA VAL A 70 33.32 9.49 10.48
C VAL A 70 32.97 10.75 9.68
N TRP A 71 33.35 11.91 10.19
CA TRP A 71 33.03 13.23 9.62
C TRP A 71 34.25 13.97 9.02
N ASP A 72 35.46 13.45 9.22
CA ASP A 72 36.69 14.09 8.76
C ASP A 72 36.78 14.09 7.23
N ALA A 73 36.85 15.27 6.61
CA ALA A 73 36.82 15.43 5.16
C ALA A 73 37.94 14.66 4.43
N ARG A 74 39.17 14.64 4.98
CA ARG A 74 40.29 13.87 4.41
C ARG A 74 40.06 12.37 4.47
N ALA A 75 39.48 11.88 5.57
CA ALA A 75 39.17 10.46 5.75
C ALA A 75 38.05 10.02 4.80
N ILE A 76 37.00 10.84 4.64
CA ILE A 76 35.90 10.61 3.70
C ILE A 76 36.44 10.54 2.26
N ALA A 77 37.23 11.53 1.83
CA ALA A 77 37.79 11.58 0.49
C ALA A 77 38.71 10.37 0.22
N SER A 78 39.61 10.03 1.14
CA SER A 78 40.49 8.87 0.99
C SER A 78 39.71 7.56 0.95
N HIS A 79 38.66 7.41 1.76
CA HIS A 79 37.82 6.22 1.79
C HIS A 79 37.05 6.05 0.46
N TYR A 80 36.49 7.14 -0.08
CA TYR A 80 35.74 7.09 -1.33
C TYR A 80 36.64 6.79 -2.54
N VAL A 81 37.80 7.44 -2.64
CA VAL A 81 38.75 7.25 -3.78
C VAL A 81 39.39 5.86 -3.79
N ARG A 82 39.69 5.28 -2.62
CA ARG A 82 40.23 3.91 -2.51
C ARG A 82 39.20 2.84 -2.87
N SER A 83 37.91 3.17 -2.87
CA SER A 83 36.85 2.22 -3.21
C SER A 83 36.72 2.07 -4.73
N LEU A 84 37.19 0.93 -5.26
CA LEU A 84 36.99 0.56 -6.66
C LEU A 84 35.50 0.46 -7.05
N LYS A 85 34.65 0.02 -6.12
CA LYS A 85 33.19 -0.07 -6.31
C LYS A 85 32.45 1.26 -6.08
N GLY A 86 33.15 2.29 -5.60
CA GLY A 86 32.63 3.63 -5.36
C GLY A 86 33.13 4.58 -6.44
N PHE A 87 34.13 5.40 -6.10
CA PHE A 87 34.62 6.49 -6.95
C PHE A 87 34.95 6.07 -8.38
N TRP A 88 35.73 5.00 -8.57
CA TRP A 88 36.17 4.58 -9.92
C TRP A 88 35.01 4.09 -10.78
N PHE A 89 34.05 3.40 -10.17
CA PHE A 89 32.85 2.95 -10.87
C PHE A 89 31.93 4.12 -11.22
N ASP A 90 31.74 5.06 -10.28
CA ASP A 90 30.94 6.27 -10.49
C ASP A 90 31.56 7.15 -11.59
N ALA A 91 32.88 7.33 -11.58
CA ALA A 91 33.63 8.08 -12.59
C ALA A 91 33.51 7.44 -13.99
N PHE A 92 33.66 6.11 -14.08
CA PHE A 92 33.53 5.38 -15.34
C PHE A 92 32.14 5.53 -15.98
N VAL A 93 31.07 5.45 -15.16
CA VAL A 93 29.67 5.55 -15.61
C VAL A 93 29.34 6.94 -16.18
N ILE A 94 30.00 7.99 -15.69
CA ILE A 94 29.78 9.40 -16.08
C ILE A 94 30.49 9.78 -17.39
N LEU A 95 31.50 9.01 -17.83
CA LEU A 95 32.30 9.37 -19.01
C LEU A 95 31.41 9.67 -20.24
N PRO A 96 31.58 10.83 -20.93
CA PRO A 96 30.75 11.22 -22.06
C PRO A 96 31.19 10.58 -23.39
N VAL A 97 31.48 9.27 -23.36
CA VAL A 97 31.93 8.50 -24.53
C VAL A 97 30.96 8.57 -25.73
N PRO A 98 29.62 8.47 -25.58
CA PRO A 98 28.69 8.54 -26.69
C PRO A 98 28.72 9.93 -27.33
N GLN A 99 28.76 10.99 -26.52
CA GLN A 99 28.88 12.35 -27.02
C GLN A 99 30.17 12.51 -27.85
N ALA A 100 31.31 12.08 -27.32
CA ALA A 100 32.59 12.17 -28.03
C ALA A 100 32.57 11.37 -29.35
N VAL A 101 32.02 10.15 -29.34
CA VAL A 101 31.97 9.31 -30.54
C VAL A 101 31.06 9.91 -31.60
N PHE A 102 29.86 10.37 -31.24
CA PHE A 102 28.91 10.93 -32.22
C PHE A 102 29.39 12.21 -32.88
N TRP A 103 30.19 13.03 -32.18
CA TRP A 103 30.69 14.30 -32.74
C TRP A 103 32.08 14.22 -33.36
N LEU A 104 32.98 13.35 -32.86
CA LEU A 104 34.39 13.31 -33.31
C LEU A 104 34.73 12.12 -34.22
N VAL A 105 34.06 10.98 -34.02
CA VAL A 105 34.42 9.70 -34.67
C VAL A 105 33.40 9.36 -35.76
N LEU A 106 32.12 9.49 -35.46
CA LEU A 106 31.03 9.09 -36.33
C LEU A 106 31.01 9.83 -37.68
N PRO A 107 31.18 11.18 -37.76
CA PRO A 107 31.23 11.88 -39.04
C PRO A 107 32.40 11.40 -39.92
N LYS A 108 33.61 11.27 -39.32
CA LYS A 108 34.80 10.75 -40.02
C LYS A 108 34.58 9.37 -40.61
N LEU A 109 33.94 8.46 -39.87
CA LEU A 109 33.66 7.11 -40.34
C LEU A 109 32.55 7.07 -41.40
N ILE A 110 31.59 8.01 -41.38
CA ILE A 110 30.61 8.17 -42.45
C ILE A 110 31.33 8.62 -43.72
N ARG A 111 32.24 9.60 -43.61
CA ARG A 111 33.06 10.09 -44.72
C ARG A 111 33.91 9.00 -45.37
N GLU A 112 34.55 8.18 -44.56
CA GLU A 112 35.40 7.07 -45.00
C GLU A 112 34.59 5.80 -45.37
N GLU A 113 33.26 5.88 -45.34
CA GLU A 113 32.32 4.81 -45.70
C GLU A 113 32.50 3.49 -44.92
N HIS A 114 33.03 3.56 -43.70
CA HIS A 114 33.28 2.43 -42.82
C HIS A 114 32.03 2.02 -42.00
N ILE A 115 30.90 1.81 -42.67
CA ILE A 115 29.58 1.60 -42.02
C ILE A 115 29.57 0.40 -41.06
N LYS A 116 30.23 -0.72 -41.41
CA LYS A 116 30.33 -1.88 -40.49
C LYS A 116 31.02 -1.49 -39.17
N LEU A 117 32.07 -0.68 -39.24
CA LEU A 117 32.86 -0.23 -38.10
C LEU A 117 32.04 0.73 -37.23
N ILE A 118 31.26 1.63 -37.83
CA ILE A 118 30.30 2.50 -37.12
C ILE A 118 29.37 1.65 -36.26
N MET A 119 28.72 0.66 -36.85
CA MET A 119 27.73 -0.17 -36.16
C MET A 119 28.38 -0.97 -35.02
N THR A 120 29.58 -1.52 -35.24
CA THR A 120 30.36 -2.20 -34.20
C THR A 120 30.71 -1.25 -33.05
N ILE A 121 31.17 -0.02 -33.33
CA ILE A 121 31.46 0.97 -32.29
C ILE A 121 30.20 1.31 -31.48
N LEU A 122 29.06 1.53 -32.14
CA LEU A 122 27.80 1.86 -31.45
C LEU A 122 27.35 0.72 -30.51
N LEU A 123 27.47 -0.53 -30.95
CA LEU A 123 27.17 -1.70 -30.13
C LEU A 123 28.18 -1.88 -28.97
N LEU A 124 29.46 -1.59 -29.19
CA LEU A 124 30.47 -1.63 -28.12
C LEU A 124 30.23 -0.53 -27.08
N ILE A 125 29.86 0.68 -27.48
CA ILE A 125 29.48 1.76 -26.55
C ILE A 125 28.28 1.33 -25.71
N PHE A 126 27.29 0.73 -26.34
CA PHE A 126 26.16 0.16 -25.61
C PHE A 126 26.62 -0.91 -24.59
N LEU A 127 27.44 -1.88 -25.00
CA LEU A 127 27.92 -2.93 -24.11
C LEU A 127 28.74 -2.38 -22.92
N PHE A 128 29.72 -1.52 -23.20
CA PHE A 128 30.70 -1.07 -22.22
C PHE A 128 30.27 0.15 -21.41
N GLN A 129 29.20 0.85 -21.80
CA GLN A 129 28.77 2.04 -21.09
C GLN A 129 27.32 1.98 -20.63
N PHE A 130 26.40 1.48 -21.45
CA PHE A 130 25.00 1.36 -21.05
C PHE A 130 24.81 0.27 -19.98
N LEU A 131 25.40 -0.93 -20.16
CA LEU A 131 25.24 -1.99 -19.16
C LEU A 131 25.81 -1.62 -17.78
N PRO A 132 27.00 -1.00 -17.67
CA PRO A 132 27.48 -0.50 -16.38
C PRO A 132 26.57 0.57 -15.77
N LYS A 133 25.95 1.46 -16.57
CA LYS A 133 24.92 2.41 -16.08
C LYS A 133 23.70 1.69 -15.53
N VAL A 134 23.23 0.61 -16.18
CA VAL A 134 22.11 -0.20 -15.68
C VAL A 134 22.48 -0.83 -14.33
N TYR A 135 23.65 -1.44 -14.24
CA TYR A 135 24.14 -2.01 -12.98
C TYR A 135 24.26 -0.95 -11.87
N HIS A 136 24.81 0.22 -12.19
CA HIS A 136 24.93 1.35 -11.28
C HIS A 136 23.55 1.82 -10.77
N CYS A 137 22.57 1.93 -11.66
CA CYS A 137 21.19 2.26 -11.30
C CYS A 137 20.60 1.22 -10.33
N ILE A 138 20.73 -0.08 -10.64
CA ILE A 138 20.25 -1.16 -9.76
C ILE A 138 20.93 -1.11 -8.38
N TYR A 139 22.24 -0.86 -8.35
CA TYR A 139 23.01 -0.74 -7.12
C TYR A 139 22.51 0.44 -6.26
N LEU A 140 22.36 1.63 -6.85
CA LEU A 140 21.85 2.81 -6.16
C LEU A 140 20.42 2.58 -5.64
N MET A 141 19.54 2.00 -6.46
CA MET A 141 18.15 1.72 -6.07
C MET A 141 18.08 0.78 -4.86
N ARG A 142 18.90 -0.27 -4.83
CA ARG A 142 18.99 -1.18 -3.66
C ARG A 142 19.54 -0.49 -2.42
N LYS A 143 20.49 0.42 -2.58
CA LYS A 143 21.02 1.23 -1.46
C LYS A 143 19.97 2.17 -0.91
N MET A 144 19.22 2.86 -1.78
CA MET A 144 18.15 3.78 -1.38
C MET A 144 16.95 3.07 -0.77
N GLN A 145 16.66 1.82 -1.15
CA GLN A 145 15.58 1.03 -0.55
C GLN A 145 15.67 0.94 0.98
N LYS A 146 16.88 0.95 1.55
CA LYS A 146 17.10 0.94 3.00
C LYS A 146 16.81 2.27 3.68
N VAL A 147 16.92 3.38 2.97
CA VAL A 147 16.80 4.75 3.51
C VAL A 147 15.40 5.31 3.27
N THR A 148 14.90 5.19 2.05
CA THR A 148 13.56 5.64 1.64
C THR A 148 12.61 4.45 1.58
N GLY A 149 12.61 3.64 2.64
CA GLY A 149 11.76 2.45 2.78
C GLY A 149 10.27 2.75 2.65
N TYR A 150 9.84 3.99 2.91
CA TYR A 150 8.46 4.43 2.63
C TYR A 150 8.17 4.57 1.13
N ILE A 151 9.10 5.13 0.34
CA ILE A 151 8.93 5.30 -1.12
C ILE A 151 9.02 3.92 -1.79
N PHE A 152 10.03 3.12 -1.46
CA PHE A 152 10.22 1.79 -2.06
C PHE A 152 9.42 0.66 -1.39
N GLY A 153 8.78 0.91 -0.25
CA GLY A 153 7.95 -0.06 0.47
C GLY A 153 6.48 -0.03 0.08
N THR A 154 6.04 1.00 -0.65
CA THR A 154 4.69 0.96 -1.23
C THR A 154 4.67 0.01 -2.42
N ILE A 155 3.66 -0.86 -2.41
CA ILE A 155 3.46 -1.93 -3.40
C ILE A 155 3.35 -1.33 -4.84
N TRP A 156 2.85 -0.10 -4.97
CA TRP A 156 2.72 0.63 -6.23
C TRP A 156 4.06 1.02 -6.88
N TRP A 157 5.05 1.46 -6.09
CA TRP A 157 6.37 1.80 -6.65
C TRP A 157 7.09 0.58 -7.21
N GLY A 158 6.91 -0.60 -6.59
CA GLY A 158 7.41 -1.87 -7.12
C GLY A 158 6.84 -2.20 -8.51
N PHE A 159 5.53 -2.00 -8.72
CA PHE A 159 4.91 -2.17 -10.05
C PHE A 159 5.44 -1.15 -11.07
N GLY A 160 5.48 0.13 -10.69
CA GLY A 160 5.95 1.21 -11.58
C GLY A 160 7.41 1.00 -12.03
N LEU A 161 8.30 0.59 -11.13
CA LEU A 161 9.71 0.34 -11.46
C LEU A 161 9.88 -0.86 -12.41
N ASN A 162 9.10 -1.92 -12.24
CA ASN A 162 9.11 -3.05 -13.17
C ASN A 162 8.66 -2.62 -14.57
N LEU A 163 7.59 -1.82 -14.66
CA LEU A 163 7.09 -1.30 -15.91
C LEU A 163 8.11 -0.36 -16.59
N ILE A 164 8.75 0.53 -15.83
CA ILE A 164 9.81 1.41 -16.34
C ILE A 164 11.00 0.59 -16.87
N ALA A 165 11.46 -0.42 -16.12
CA ALA A 165 12.53 -1.31 -16.58
C ALA A 165 12.17 -2.02 -17.88
N TYR A 166 10.91 -2.44 -18.00
CA TYR A 166 10.36 -3.06 -19.20
C TYR A 166 10.39 -2.10 -20.41
N PHE A 167 9.87 -0.88 -20.27
CA PHE A 167 9.92 0.13 -21.32
C PHE A 167 11.35 0.50 -21.73
N ILE A 168 12.28 0.59 -20.77
CA ILE A 168 13.69 0.86 -21.06
C ILE A 168 14.30 -0.29 -21.88
N ALA A 169 14.04 -1.55 -21.49
CA ALA A 169 14.53 -2.71 -22.23
C ALA A 169 13.97 -2.74 -23.66
N SER A 170 12.69 -2.43 -23.85
CA SER A 170 12.06 -2.32 -25.18
C SER A 170 12.64 -1.19 -26.02
N HIS A 171 12.88 -0.02 -25.41
CA HIS A 171 13.50 1.11 -26.08
C HIS A 171 14.91 0.78 -26.59
N VAL A 172 15.69 0.06 -25.77
CA VAL A 172 17.02 -0.44 -26.11
C VAL A 172 16.97 -1.46 -27.24
N ALA A 173 16.10 -2.48 -27.13
CA ALA A 173 15.96 -3.53 -28.15
C ALA A 173 15.54 -2.94 -29.50
N GLY A 174 14.60 -2.00 -29.49
CA GLY A 174 14.19 -1.23 -30.65
C GLY A 174 15.31 -0.40 -31.26
N GLY A 175 16.10 0.27 -30.43
CA GLY A 175 17.26 1.04 -30.88
C GLY A 175 18.33 0.17 -31.56
N CYS A 176 18.66 -0.99 -30.99
CA CYS A 176 19.57 -1.95 -31.62
C CYS A 176 19.02 -2.47 -32.96
N TRP A 177 17.72 -2.78 -33.02
CA TRP A 177 17.04 -3.20 -34.25
C TRP A 177 17.10 -2.12 -35.33
N TYR A 178 16.91 -0.85 -34.96
CA TYR A 178 16.99 0.29 -35.87
C TYR A 178 18.39 0.45 -36.50
N VAL A 179 19.44 0.36 -35.68
CA VAL A 179 20.84 0.48 -36.14
C VAL A 179 21.23 -0.71 -37.01
N LEU A 180 20.88 -1.93 -36.61
CA LEU A 180 21.13 -3.13 -37.41
C LEU A 180 20.35 -3.12 -38.73
N ALA A 181 19.17 -2.51 -38.77
CA ALA A 181 18.43 -2.29 -40.01
C ALA A 181 19.17 -1.34 -40.97
N ILE A 182 19.77 -0.26 -40.46
CA ILE A 182 20.62 0.65 -41.26
C ILE A 182 21.83 -0.11 -41.82
N GLN A 183 22.50 -0.93 -41.00
CA GLN A 183 23.60 -1.78 -41.46
C GLN A 183 23.16 -2.73 -42.58
N ARG A 184 21.96 -3.31 -42.46
CA ARG A 184 21.41 -4.24 -43.43
C ARG A 184 21.04 -3.53 -44.74
N ALA A 185 20.45 -2.35 -44.67
CA ALA A 185 20.15 -1.51 -45.82
C ALA A 185 21.43 -1.07 -46.56
N ALA A 186 22.46 -0.64 -45.84
CA ALA A 186 23.78 -0.32 -46.41
C ALA A 186 24.42 -1.52 -47.10
N SER A 187 24.25 -2.73 -46.55
CA SER A 187 24.74 -3.97 -47.18
C SER A 187 24.04 -4.27 -48.51
N CYS A 188 22.73 -3.99 -48.61
CA CYS A 188 21.99 -4.11 -49.87
C CYS A 188 22.52 -3.12 -50.92
N LEU A 189 22.73 -1.85 -50.53
CA LEU A 189 23.26 -0.81 -51.43
C LEU A 189 24.62 -1.19 -51.98
N ARG A 190 25.52 -1.67 -51.11
CA ARG A 190 26.86 -2.14 -51.51
C ARG A 190 26.80 -3.33 -52.47
N GLN A 191 25.91 -4.28 -52.23
CA GLN A 191 25.74 -5.45 -53.10
C GLN A 191 25.17 -5.07 -54.48
N GLN A 192 24.25 -4.11 -54.54
CA GLN A 192 23.73 -3.62 -55.82
C GLN A 192 24.78 -2.85 -56.61
N CYS A 193 25.62 -2.08 -55.92
CA CYS A 193 26.72 -1.35 -56.54
C CYS A 193 27.74 -2.30 -57.18
N GLN A 194 28.15 -3.35 -56.46
CA GLN A 194 29.09 -4.37 -56.98
C GLN A 194 28.58 -5.15 -58.20
N ARG A 195 27.27 -5.18 -58.45
CA ARG A 195 26.67 -5.86 -59.61
C ARG A 195 26.68 -5.00 -60.88
N ARG A 196 26.98 -3.70 -60.79
CA ARG A 196 27.03 -2.79 -61.94
C ARG A 196 28.48 -2.51 -62.32
N PRO A 197 28.88 -2.62 -63.60
CA PRO A 197 30.28 -2.55 -64.01
C PRO A 197 30.95 -1.18 -63.82
N ASN A 198 30.20 -0.09 -63.67
CA ASN A 198 30.69 1.26 -63.34
C ASN A 198 29.82 1.86 -62.24
N CYS A 199 30.15 1.59 -60.96
CA CYS A 199 29.36 2.10 -59.84
C CYS A 199 30.18 3.05 -58.96
N ASP A 200 30.00 4.35 -59.20
CA ASP A 200 30.46 5.43 -58.32
C ASP A 200 29.35 5.81 -57.33
N LEU A 201 28.83 4.83 -56.59
CA LEU A 201 27.83 5.09 -55.55
C LEU A 201 28.55 5.35 -54.23
N SER A 202 28.63 6.63 -53.84
CA SER A 202 28.98 6.96 -52.47
C SER A 202 27.84 6.57 -51.53
N LEU A 203 28.16 5.84 -50.47
CA LEU A 203 27.17 5.45 -49.45
C LEU A 203 26.94 6.57 -48.42
N SER A 204 27.77 7.61 -48.38
CA SER A 204 27.59 8.80 -47.55
C SER A 204 26.88 9.91 -48.32
N CYS A 205 26.12 10.74 -47.62
CA CYS A 205 25.51 11.93 -48.23
C CYS A 205 26.57 13.04 -48.41
N SER A 206 26.28 14.02 -49.28
CA SER A 206 27.16 15.17 -49.53
C SER A 206 27.52 15.95 -48.27
N GLU A 207 26.58 16.02 -47.32
CA GLU A 207 26.83 16.44 -45.95
C GLU A 207 26.69 15.24 -45.00
N GLU A 208 27.74 14.95 -44.24
CA GLU A 208 27.74 13.89 -43.22
C GLU A 208 26.77 14.19 -42.07
N ILE A 209 26.64 15.49 -41.74
CA ILE A 209 25.79 16.01 -40.67
C ILE A 209 24.72 16.89 -41.30
N CYS A 210 23.47 16.52 -41.11
CA CYS A 210 22.34 17.13 -41.75
C CYS A 210 21.38 17.72 -40.71
N TYR A 211 21.06 19.01 -40.83
CA TYR A 211 20.18 19.72 -39.88
C TYR A 211 18.78 19.92 -40.47
N GLN A 212 18.00 18.85 -40.52
CA GLN A 212 16.67 18.85 -41.16
C GLN A 212 15.64 19.74 -40.43
N PHE A 213 15.86 20.04 -39.14
CA PHE A 213 15.00 20.91 -38.31
C PHE A 213 15.23 22.41 -38.53
N LEU A 214 16.42 22.81 -39.00
CA LEU A 214 16.78 24.22 -39.27
C LEU A 214 16.63 24.62 -40.73
N ALA A 215 16.37 23.65 -41.62
CA ALA A 215 16.18 23.90 -43.04
C ALA A 215 14.81 24.57 -43.29
N SER A 216 14.86 25.89 -43.46
CA SER A 216 13.79 26.70 -44.06
C SER A 216 13.33 26.08 -45.39
N ALA A 217 12.02 26.07 -45.64
CA ALA A 217 11.38 25.50 -46.83
C ALA A 217 11.80 26.14 -48.18
N ASN A 218 12.74 27.10 -48.19
CA ASN A 218 13.14 27.87 -49.37
C ASN A 218 14.54 27.56 -49.94
N THR A 219 15.27 26.56 -49.47
CA THR A 219 16.50 26.12 -50.15
C THR A 219 16.20 25.13 -51.28
N ILE A 220 16.47 25.56 -52.52
CA ILE A 220 16.39 24.75 -53.75
C ILE A 220 17.53 23.73 -53.71
N GLY A 221 17.25 22.56 -53.14
CA GLY A 221 18.19 21.47 -52.97
C GLY A 221 17.90 20.78 -51.64
N ASN A 222 17.64 19.47 -51.65
CA ASN A 222 17.48 18.73 -50.42
C ASN A 222 18.91 18.42 -49.90
N PRO A 223 19.43 19.12 -48.87
CA PRO A 223 20.83 19.00 -48.45
C PRO A 223 21.20 17.59 -48.00
N CYS A 224 20.19 16.80 -47.63
CA CYS A 224 20.30 15.41 -47.20
C CYS A 224 19.94 14.40 -48.31
N GLY A 225 19.98 14.86 -49.56
CA GLY A 225 19.74 14.04 -50.75
C GLY A 225 20.99 13.91 -51.60
N GLY A 226 21.26 12.70 -52.12
CA GLY A 226 22.41 12.47 -52.99
C GLY A 226 22.31 13.26 -54.30
N ASN A 227 23.46 13.71 -54.82
CA ASN A 227 23.62 14.52 -56.05
C ASN A 227 23.31 13.76 -57.36
N PHE A 228 22.15 13.10 -57.45
CA PHE A 228 21.68 12.49 -58.69
C PHE A 228 20.34 13.08 -59.12
N THR A 229 20.37 13.79 -60.26
CA THR A 229 19.26 14.48 -60.92
C THR A 229 18.40 13.56 -61.80
N THR A 230 18.70 12.27 -61.89
CA THR A 230 17.85 11.31 -62.58
C THR A 230 16.79 10.77 -61.63
N ALA A 231 15.52 10.85 -62.03
CA ALA A 231 14.39 10.28 -61.31
C ALA A 231 14.54 8.75 -61.19
N VAL A 232 15.26 8.30 -60.18
CA VAL A 232 15.40 6.87 -59.87
C VAL A 232 14.07 6.41 -59.29
N ARG A 233 13.36 5.56 -60.05
CA ARG A 233 12.33 4.62 -59.56
C ARG A 233 12.74 4.15 -58.16
N LYS A 234 11.83 4.17 -57.17
CA LYS A 234 12.06 3.78 -55.75
C LYS A 234 13.31 2.89 -55.60
N PRO A 235 14.37 3.34 -54.88
CA PRO A 235 15.59 2.56 -54.79
C PRO A 235 15.26 1.15 -54.29
N MET A 236 15.69 0.15 -55.05
CA MET A 236 15.31 -1.26 -54.89
C MET A 236 15.66 -1.83 -53.50
N CYS A 237 16.60 -1.20 -52.78
CA CYS A 237 16.93 -1.54 -51.39
C CYS A 237 16.00 -0.91 -50.33
N LEU A 238 15.24 0.15 -50.63
CA LEU A 238 14.25 0.70 -49.71
C LEU A 238 12.81 0.27 -50.05
N ASP A 239 12.66 -0.64 -51.01
CA ASP A 239 11.37 -1.25 -51.33
C ASP A 239 11.15 -2.52 -50.50
N ILE A 240 10.04 -2.54 -49.75
CA ILE A 240 9.63 -3.67 -48.90
C ILE A 240 9.36 -4.93 -49.74
N LYS A 241 8.96 -4.76 -51.00
CA LYS A 241 8.73 -5.85 -51.97
C LYS A 241 9.96 -6.17 -52.82
N GLY A 242 11.10 -5.55 -52.53
CA GLY A 242 12.34 -5.80 -53.24
C GLY A 242 12.85 -7.25 -53.05
N PRO A 243 13.73 -7.74 -53.92
CA PRO A 243 14.24 -9.11 -53.86
C PRO A 243 15.31 -9.33 -52.79
N PHE A 244 15.77 -8.27 -52.11
CA PHE A 244 16.74 -8.40 -51.02
C PHE A 244 16.04 -8.89 -49.75
N LYS A 245 16.55 -9.99 -49.18
CA LYS A 245 15.99 -10.58 -47.95
C LYS A 245 16.46 -9.80 -46.71
N TYR A 246 15.55 -8.99 -46.18
CA TYR A 246 15.76 -8.18 -44.98
C TYR A 246 15.44 -8.89 -43.66
N GLY A 247 14.72 -10.02 -43.70
CA GLY A 247 14.31 -10.77 -42.51
C GLY A 247 13.61 -9.88 -41.48
N ILE A 248 14.08 -9.92 -40.23
CA ILE A 248 13.49 -9.17 -39.11
C ILE A 248 13.54 -7.64 -39.29
N TYR A 249 14.37 -7.14 -40.21
CA TYR A 249 14.53 -5.70 -40.47
C TYR A 249 13.61 -5.18 -41.57
N LYS A 250 12.79 -6.03 -42.20
CA LYS A 250 11.92 -5.66 -43.33
C LYS A 250 10.97 -4.50 -42.98
N THR A 251 10.39 -4.52 -41.78
CA THR A 251 9.48 -3.48 -41.30
C THR A 251 10.20 -2.20 -40.85
N ALA A 252 11.53 -2.24 -40.71
CA ALA A 252 12.35 -1.07 -40.37
C ALA A 252 12.62 -0.15 -41.57
N LEU A 253 12.56 -0.68 -42.80
CA LEU A 253 12.86 0.07 -44.02
C LEU A 253 12.13 1.42 -44.15
N PRO A 254 10.80 1.51 -43.97
CA PRO A 254 10.10 2.79 -44.01
C PRO A 254 10.45 3.71 -42.83
N VAL A 255 10.94 3.15 -41.71
CA VAL A 255 11.28 3.88 -40.48
C VAL A 255 12.66 4.55 -40.60
N ILE A 256 13.67 3.82 -41.08
CA ILE A 256 15.05 4.32 -41.22
C ILE A 256 15.17 5.44 -42.27
N SER A 257 14.29 5.44 -43.27
CA SER A 257 14.21 6.45 -44.33
C SER A 257 13.08 7.48 -44.13
N SER A 258 12.44 7.50 -42.96
CA SER A 258 11.38 8.46 -42.65
C SER A 258 11.97 9.84 -42.40
N ASN A 259 11.26 10.91 -42.76
CA ASN A 259 11.63 12.28 -42.37
C ASN A 259 11.06 12.65 -41.00
N SER A 260 10.12 11.86 -40.45
CA SER A 260 9.48 12.15 -39.16
C SER A 260 10.28 11.54 -38.00
N LEU A 261 10.77 12.41 -37.12
CA LEU A 261 11.45 12.02 -35.88
C LEU A 261 10.55 11.20 -34.96
N ALA A 262 9.24 11.51 -34.91
CA ALA A 262 8.27 10.73 -34.16
C ALA A 262 8.21 9.28 -34.67
N VAL A 263 8.24 9.08 -35.98
CA VAL A 263 8.28 7.73 -36.57
C VAL A 263 9.58 7.01 -36.21
N LYS A 264 10.73 7.70 -36.31
CA LYS A 264 12.05 7.14 -35.96
C LYS A 264 12.16 6.73 -34.48
N ILE A 265 11.44 7.39 -33.56
CA ILE A 265 11.50 7.08 -32.13
C ILE A 265 10.42 6.08 -31.70
N PHE A 266 9.15 6.32 -32.06
CA PHE A 266 8.04 5.51 -31.53
C PHE A 266 7.95 4.13 -32.15
N TYR A 267 8.25 3.96 -33.45
CA TYR A 267 8.15 2.65 -34.09
C TYR A 267 9.17 1.64 -33.56
N PRO A 268 10.46 1.99 -33.36
CA PRO A 268 11.40 1.07 -32.74
C PRO A 268 11.02 0.70 -31.30
N ILE A 269 10.51 1.65 -30.50
CA ILE A 269 9.99 1.36 -29.15
C ILE A 269 8.83 0.38 -29.23
N PHE A 270 7.88 0.62 -30.15
CA PHE A 270 6.74 -0.27 -30.38
C PHE A 270 7.20 -1.68 -30.79
N TRP A 271 8.16 -1.78 -31.72
CA TRP A 271 8.73 -3.06 -32.13
C TRP A 271 9.36 -3.78 -30.93
N GLY A 272 10.19 -3.09 -30.14
CA GLY A 272 10.81 -3.65 -28.94
C GLY A 272 9.80 -4.08 -27.87
N LEU A 273 8.69 -3.34 -27.70
CA LEU A 273 7.59 -3.73 -26.81
C LEU A 273 6.89 -4.99 -27.32
N MET A 274 6.54 -5.04 -28.60
CA MET A 274 5.89 -6.19 -29.22
C MET A 274 6.74 -7.46 -29.11
N THR A 275 8.05 -7.37 -29.37
CA THR A 275 8.93 -8.54 -29.37
C THR A 275 9.29 -8.99 -27.96
N LEU A 276 9.65 -8.07 -27.04
CA LEU A 276 9.97 -8.46 -25.66
C LEU A 276 8.74 -8.93 -24.86
N SER A 277 7.54 -8.59 -25.29
CA SER A 277 6.29 -9.03 -24.64
C SER A 277 5.80 -10.37 -25.13
N THR A 278 6.53 -11.00 -26.06
CA THR A 278 6.17 -12.26 -26.71
C THR A 278 4.84 -12.20 -27.49
N PHE A 279 4.21 -11.02 -27.59
CA PHE A 279 2.98 -10.79 -28.38
C PHE A 279 3.27 -10.63 -29.89
N GLY A 280 4.52 -10.39 -30.29
CA GLY A 280 4.95 -10.18 -31.68
C GLY A 280 6.00 -11.17 -32.17
N ASN A 281 5.84 -12.47 -31.88
CA ASN A 281 6.81 -13.53 -32.19
C ASN A 281 6.90 -13.95 -33.68
N ASP A 282 6.67 -13.04 -34.61
CA ASP A 282 6.89 -13.30 -36.04
C ASP A 282 8.29 -12.84 -36.47
N LEU A 283 9.30 -13.29 -35.72
CA LEU A 283 10.70 -13.05 -36.06
C LEU A 283 11.11 -14.08 -37.12
N GLU A 284 11.24 -13.61 -38.37
CA GLU A 284 11.73 -14.41 -39.49
C GLU A 284 13.19 -14.00 -39.83
N PRO A 285 14.21 -14.50 -39.10
CA PRO A 285 15.59 -14.17 -39.40
C PRO A 285 16.07 -14.79 -40.71
N THR A 286 16.93 -14.08 -41.44
CA THR A 286 17.66 -14.67 -42.57
C THR A 286 18.85 -15.53 -42.09
N ASN A 287 19.56 -16.18 -43.02
CA ASN A 287 20.77 -16.98 -42.74
C ASN A 287 21.98 -16.14 -42.25
N ASN A 288 21.77 -14.89 -41.86
CA ASN A 288 22.82 -14.01 -41.35
C ASN A 288 23.04 -14.29 -39.84
N TRP A 289 24.23 -14.76 -39.47
CA TRP A 289 24.57 -15.11 -38.08
C TRP A 289 24.29 -14.01 -37.07
N LEU A 290 24.59 -12.74 -37.39
CA LEU A 290 24.32 -11.60 -36.50
C LEU A 290 22.82 -11.41 -36.23
N GLU A 291 21.98 -11.64 -37.23
CA GLU A 291 20.52 -11.54 -37.12
C GLU A 291 19.92 -12.69 -36.30
N VAL A 292 20.45 -13.91 -36.50
CA VAL A 292 20.05 -15.10 -35.74
C VAL A 292 20.44 -14.96 -34.27
N ILE A 293 21.68 -14.57 -33.97
CA ILE A 293 22.14 -14.36 -32.59
C ILE A 293 21.32 -13.27 -31.90
N PHE A 294 21.09 -12.14 -32.57
CA PHE A 294 20.28 -11.05 -32.03
C PHE A 294 18.83 -11.50 -31.74
N SER A 295 18.22 -12.26 -32.65
CA SER A 295 16.88 -12.85 -32.46
C SER A 295 16.84 -13.79 -31.25
N ILE A 296 17.84 -14.68 -31.09
CA ILE A 296 17.94 -15.58 -29.92
C ILE A 296 18.04 -14.76 -28.62
N CYS A 297 18.92 -13.76 -28.57
CA CYS A 297 19.08 -12.91 -27.39
C CYS A 297 17.79 -12.17 -27.03
N ILE A 298 17.09 -11.62 -28.03
CA ILE A 298 15.82 -10.92 -27.81
C ILE A 298 14.74 -11.86 -27.30
N VAL A 299 14.57 -13.04 -27.90
CA VAL A 299 13.55 -14.01 -27.46
C VAL A 299 13.81 -14.48 -26.02
N LEU A 300 15.07 -14.82 -25.69
CA LEU A 300 15.43 -15.24 -24.33
C LEU A 300 15.23 -14.09 -23.32
N SER A 301 15.66 -12.87 -23.66
CA SER A 301 15.48 -11.72 -22.78
C SER A 301 14.00 -11.33 -22.61
N GLY A 302 13.19 -11.42 -23.68
CA GLY A 302 11.76 -11.19 -23.65
C GLY A 302 11.03 -12.18 -22.75
N LEU A 303 11.31 -13.48 -22.90
CA LEU A 303 10.74 -14.52 -22.03
C LEU A 303 11.11 -14.28 -20.56
N MET A 304 12.36 -13.94 -20.27
CA MET A 304 12.81 -13.64 -18.91
C MET A 304 12.11 -12.39 -18.34
N LEU A 305 12.05 -11.29 -19.10
CA LEU A 305 11.42 -10.05 -18.64
C LEU A 305 9.91 -10.21 -18.44
N PHE A 306 9.24 -10.94 -19.34
CA PHE A 306 7.80 -11.17 -19.26
C PHE A 306 7.42 -12.06 -18.06
N THR A 307 8.17 -13.14 -17.83
CA THR A 307 7.97 -14.01 -16.66
C THR A 307 8.20 -13.25 -15.34
N LEU A 308 9.23 -12.40 -15.27
CA LEU A 308 9.48 -11.52 -14.11
C LEU A 308 8.34 -10.51 -13.90
N LEU A 309 7.84 -9.90 -14.98
CA LEU A 309 6.72 -8.96 -14.92
C LEU A 309 5.47 -9.64 -14.36
N ILE A 310 5.08 -10.81 -14.89
CA ILE A 310 3.93 -11.57 -14.40
C ILE A 310 4.11 -11.95 -12.93
N GLY A 311 5.28 -12.48 -12.55
CA GLY A 311 5.57 -12.85 -11.16
C GLY A 311 5.41 -11.68 -10.19
N ASN A 312 5.94 -10.51 -10.57
CA ASN A 312 5.83 -9.30 -9.75
C ASN A 312 4.40 -8.76 -9.68
N ILE A 313 3.64 -8.80 -10.78
CA ILE A 313 2.22 -8.43 -10.80
C ILE A 313 1.42 -9.36 -9.89
N GLN A 314 1.70 -10.67 -9.90
CA GLN A 314 1.03 -11.63 -9.04
C GLN A 314 1.29 -11.34 -7.56
N VAL A 315 2.54 -11.07 -7.16
CA VAL A 315 2.88 -10.68 -5.79
C VAL A 315 2.16 -9.39 -5.38
N PHE A 316 2.16 -8.37 -6.26
CA PHE A 316 1.42 -7.12 -6.06
C PHE A 316 -0.07 -7.38 -5.81
N LEU A 317 -0.71 -8.16 -6.70
CA LEU A 317 -2.13 -8.49 -6.63
C LEU A 317 -2.47 -9.26 -5.35
N HIS A 318 -1.61 -10.20 -4.94
CA HIS A 318 -1.78 -10.92 -3.67
C HIS A 318 -1.73 -9.99 -2.47
N ALA A 319 -0.78 -9.06 -2.42
CA ALA A 319 -0.65 -8.12 -1.31
C ALA A 319 -1.87 -7.18 -1.21
N VAL A 320 -2.30 -6.58 -2.33
CA VAL A 320 -3.46 -5.67 -2.36
C VAL A 320 -4.75 -6.41 -2.04
N MET A 321 -4.91 -7.66 -2.50
CA MET A 321 -6.11 -8.45 -2.23
C MET A 321 -6.09 -9.20 -0.90
N ALA A 322 -4.99 -9.19 -0.14
CA ALA A 322 -4.83 -10.02 1.07
C ALA A 322 -5.95 -9.82 2.09
N LYS A 323 -6.25 -8.56 2.47
CA LYS A 323 -7.29 -8.24 3.46
C LYS A 323 -8.69 -8.61 2.97
N LYS A 324 -9.00 -8.29 1.71
CA LYS A 324 -10.29 -8.63 1.08
C LYS A 324 -10.48 -10.15 1.00
N ARG A 325 -9.43 -10.88 0.61
CA ARG A 325 -9.43 -12.35 0.53
C ARG A 325 -9.60 -12.96 1.93
N LYS A 326 -8.93 -12.45 2.96
CA LYS A 326 -9.09 -12.88 4.36
C LYS A 326 -10.55 -12.74 4.82
N MET A 327 -11.17 -11.59 4.56
CA MET A 327 -12.60 -11.36 4.82
C MET A 327 -13.49 -12.36 4.06
N GLN A 328 -13.29 -12.51 2.74
CA GLN A 328 -14.09 -13.42 1.92
C GLN A 328 -13.98 -14.88 2.35
N LEU A 329 -12.78 -15.35 2.70
CA LEU A 329 -12.57 -16.71 3.22
C LEU A 329 -13.32 -16.91 4.53
N ARG A 330 -13.18 -15.97 5.49
CA ARG A 330 -13.91 -16.03 6.76
C ARG A 330 -15.43 -16.05 6.57
N CYS A 331 -15.98 -15.21 5.68
CA CYS A 331 -17.40 -15.23 5.36
C CYS A 331 -17.85 -16.57 4.75
N ARG A 332 -17.07 -17.12 3.82
CA ARG A 332 -17.37 -18.41 3.18
C ARG A 332 -17.36 -19.54 4.19
N ASP A 333 -16.35 -19.60 5.05
CA ASP A 333 -16.17 -20.66 6.03
C ASP A 333 -17.27 -20.60 7.11
N MET A 334 -17.62 -19.39 7.56
CA MET A 334 -18.78 -19.17 8.44
C MET A 334 -20.09 -19.61 7.78
N GLU A 335 -20.32 -19.23 6.52
CA GLU A 335 -21.53 -19.60 5.78
C GLU A 335 -21.65 -21.12 5.57
N TRP A 336 -20.53 -21.78 5.31
CA TRP A 336 -20.46 -23.24 5.25
C TRP A 336 -20.80 -23.86 6.62
N TRP A 337 -20.18 -23.37 7.70
CA TRP A 337 -20.42 -23.86 9.06
C TRP A 337 -21.89 -23.69 9.47
N MET A 338 -22.49 -22.53 9.21
CA MET A 338 -23.90 -22.25 9.53
C MET A 338 -24.86 -23.17 8.77
N ARG A 339 -24.56 -23.49 7.50
CA ARG A 339 -25.34 -24.45 6.70
C ARG A 339 -25.21 -25.86 7.24
N ARG A 340 -23.99 -26.30 7.57
CA ARG A 340 -23.73 -27.63 8.14
C ARG A 340 -24.45 -27.84 9.47
N ARG A 341 -24.60 -26.77 10.28
CA ARG A 341 -25.34 -26.77 11.54
C ARG A 341 -26.84 -26.47 11.40
N GLN A 342 -27.34 -26.29 10.17
CA GLN A 342 -28.76 -26.03 9.87
C GLN A 342 -29.34 -24.83 10.64
N LEU A 343 -28.56 -23.75 10.78
CA LEU A 343 -29.05 -22.58 11.51
C LEU A 343 -30.24 -21.92 10.78
N PRO A 344 -31.26 -21.44 11.51
CA PRO A 344 -32.38 -20.71 10.94
C PRO A 344 -31.94 -19.46 10.16
N SER A 345 -32.69 -19.10 9.12
CA SER A 345 -32.39 -17.95 8.23
C SER A 345 -32.19 -16.64 9.00
N ARG A 346 -33.06 -16.38 10.00
CA ARG A 346 -32.97 -15.20 10.87
C ARG A 346 -31.66 -15.14 11.66
N LEU A 347 -31.18 -16.28 12.16
CA LEU A 347 -29.92 -16.34 12.91
C LEU A 347 -28.72 -16.17 11.97
N ARG A 348 -28.74 -16.79 10.79
CA ARG A 348 -27.72 -16.61 9.75
C ARG A 348 -27.58 -15.15 9.34
N GLN A 349 -28.70 -14.45 9.17
CA GLN A 349 -28.69 -13.03 8.83
C GLN A 349 -28.08 -12.18 9.95
N ARG A 350 -28.37 -12.48 11.22
CA ARG A 350 -27.75 -11.81 12.37
C ARG A 350 -26.23 -12.01 12.40
N VAL A 351 -25.75 -13.24 12.19
CA VAL A 351 -24.31 -13.53 12.13
C VAL A 351 -23.64 -12.78 10.97
N ARG A 352 -24.26 -12.74 9.78
CA ARG A 352 -23.75 -11.97 8.63
C ARG A 352 -23.66 -10.48 8.93
N ASN A 353 -24.68 -9.91 9.58
CA ASN A 353 -24.69 -8.49 9.95
C ASN A 353 -23.60 -8.18 10.98
N PHE A 354 -23.44 -9.03 11.99
CA PHE A 354 -22.38 -8.92 12.98
C PHE A 354 -20.99 -8.96 12.35
N GLU A 355 -20.70 -9.93 11.49
CA GLU A 355 -19.40 -10.03 10.83
C GLU A 355 -19.13 -8.81 9.93
N ARG A 356 -20.11 -8.32 9.17
CA ARG A 356 -19.94 -7.08 8.35
C ARG A 356 -19.61 -5.87 9.21
N GLN A 357 -20.34 -5.66 10.32
CA GLN A 357 -20.13 -4.53 11.21
C GLN A 357 -18.78 -4.62 11.93
N ARG A 358 -18.41 -5.81 12.42
CA ARG A 358 -17.10 -6.07 13.01
C ARG A 358 -15.97 -5.77 12.03
N TRP A 359 -16.10 -6.15 10.76
CA TRP A 359 -15.10 -5.83 9.73
C TRP A 359 -15.04 -4.34 9.39
N ALA A 360 -16.17 -3.64 9.39
CA ALA A 360 -16.21 -2.20 9.15
C ALA A 360 -15.58 -1.40 10.30
N ALA A 361 -15.81 -1.82 11.55
CA ALA A 361 -15.27 -1.16 12.74
C ALA A 361 -13.77 -1.48 12.97
N MET A 362 -13.41 -2.76 12.95
CA MET A 362 -12.11 -3.23 13.44
C MET A 362 -11.18 -3.70 12.31
N GLY A 363 -11.62 -3.62 11.06
CA GLY A 363 -10.87 -4.20 9.95
C GLY A 363 -10.65 -5.70 10.10
N GLY A 364 -11.48 -6.39 10.90
CA GLY A 364 -11.55 -7.83 11.12
C GLY A 364 -10.40 -8.48 11.87
N ASP A 365 -9.45 -7.69 12.35
CA ASP A 365 -8.43 -8.14 13.29
C ASP A 365 -8.88 -7.87 14.73
N ASP A 366 -8.36 -8.66 15.66
CA ASP A 366 -8.60 -8.45 17.08
C ASP A 366 -7.62 -7.39 17.59
N GLU A 367 -8.11 -6.34 18.23
CA GLU A 367 -7.28 -5.31 18.88
C GLU A 367 -6.26 -5.93 19.82
N MET A 368 -6.64 -7.03 20.51
CA MET A 368 -5.75 -7.69 21.44
C MET A 368 -4.65 -8.50 20.76
N GLU A 369 -4.86 -8.96 19.51
CA GLU A 369 -3.82 -9.61 18.72
C GLU A 369 -2.82 -8.59 18.16
N LEU A 370 -3.25 -7.36 17.85
CA LEU A 370 -2.36 -6.29 17.38
C LEU A 370 -1.29 -5.90 18.41
N ILE A 371 -1.63 -5.96 19.70
CA ILE A 371 -0.72 -5.59 20.79
C ILE A 371 -0.04 -6.79 21.45
N LYS A 372 -0.27 -8.01 20.97
CA LYS A 372 0.18 -9.25 21.62
C LYS A 372 1.69 -9.37 21.71
N ASP A 373 2.39 -8.94 20.67
CA ASP A 373 3.86 -9.03 20.57
C ASP A 373 4.58 -7.87 21.27
N LEU A 374 3.82 -6.90 21.82
CA LEU A 374 4.39 -5.80 22.58
C LEU A 374 4.79 -6.26 24.00
N PRO A 375 5.86 -5.67 24.59
CA PRO A 375 6.20 -5.89 25.98
C PRO A 375 5.02 -5.61 26.91
N GLU A 376 4.92 -6.37 28.01
CA GLU A 376 3.75 -6.34 28.89
C GLU A 376 3.47 -4.94 29.47
N GLY A 377 4.50 -4.19 29.85
CA GLY A 377 4.35 -2.80 30.32
C GLY A 377 3.65 -1.92 29.29
N LEU A 378 4.10 -1.94 28.03
CA LEU A 378 3.53 -1.13 26.96
C LEU A 378 2.07 -1.53 26.66
N ARG A 379 1.75 -2.82 26.72
CA ARG A 379 0.37 -3.31 26.58
C ARG A 379 -0.54 -2.75 27.66
N ARG A 380 -0.07 -2.72 28.91
CA ARG A 380 -0.82 -2.17 30.05
C ARG A 380 -1.06 -0.67 29.89
N ASP A 381 -0.04 0.08 29.49
CA ASP A 381 -0.14 1.53 29.27
C ASP A 381 -1.15 1.87 28.16
N ILE A 382 -1.13 1.11 27.04
CA ILE A 382 -2.10 1.27 25.95
C ILE A 382 -3.53 1.00 26.47
N LYS A 383 -3.75 -0.13 27.14
CA LYS A 383 -5.08 -0.45 27.69
C LYS A 383 -5.56 0.62 28.65
N ARG A 384 -4.69 1.07 29.57
CA ARG A 384 -4.96 2.14 30.53
C ARG A 384 -5.44 3.40 29.81
N ASN A 385 -4.68 3.86 28.82
CA ASN A 385 -5.02 5.06 28.07
C ASN A 385 -6.38 4.96 27.36
N LEU A 386 -6.75 3.77 26.87
CA LEU A 386 -8.01 3.56 26.15
C LEU A 386 -9.25 3.52 27.05
N CYS A 387 -9.15 2.99 28.28
CA CYS A 387 -10.33 2.71 29.11
C CYS A 387 -10.42 3.46 30.44
N LEU A 388 -9.35 4.15 30.89
CA LEU A 388 -9.32 4.79 32.21
C LEU A 388 -10.46 5.79 32.42
N ASP A 389 -10.70 6.67 31.45
CA ASP A 389 -11.74 7.71 31.56
C ASP A 389 -13.15 7.10 31.67
N LEU A 390 -13.39 5.99 30.97
CA LEU A 390 -14.64 5.25 31.04
C LEU A 390 -14.80 4.54 32.39
N ILE A 391 -13.73 3.94 32.91
CA ILE A 391 -13.73 3.29 34.22
C ILE A 391 -13.98 4.31 35.34
N LYS A 392 -13.34 5.48 35.29
CA LYS A 392 -13.51 6.56 36.28
C LYS A 392 -14.91 7.18 36.31
N LYS A 393 -15.75 6.96 35.29
CA LYS A 393 -17.17 7.35 35.30
C LYS A 393 -18.01 6.50 36.24
N VAL A 394 -17.55 5.31 36.61
CA VAL A 394 -18.20 4.52 37.66
C VAL A 394 -17.90 5.19 39.01
N PRO A 395 -18.92 5.65 39.76
CA PRO A 395 -18.71 6.37 41.01
C PRO A 395 -17.90 5.59 42.05
N LEU A 396 -17.98 4.26 42.00
CA LEU A 396 -17.21 3.37 42.87
C LEU A 396 -15.71 3.33 42.53
N PHE A 397 -15.35 3.51 41.25
CA PHE A 397 -13.97 3.44 40.78
C PHE A 397 -13.28 4.80 40.78
N HIS A 398 -14.05 5.90 40.80
CA HIS A 398 -13.53 7.27 40.70
C HIS A 398 -12.40 7.60 41.71
N ASN A 399 -12.54 7.11 42.95
CA ASN A 399 -11.63 7.40 44.06
C ASN A 399 -10.71 6.22 44.43
N LEU A 400 -10.55 5.23 43.55
CA LEU A 400 -9.62 4.13 43.78
C LEU A 400 -8.18 4.54 43.44
N ASP A 401 -7.22 3.92 44.13
CA ASP A 401 -5.80 4.14 43.89
C ASP A 401 -5.43 3.70 42.45
N ASP A 402 -4.46 4.37 41.84
CA ASP A 402 -4.04 4.08 40.45
C ASP A 402 -3.65 2.61 40.25
N LEU A 403 -3.02 1.97 41.25
CA LEU A 403 -2.69 0.53 41.21
C LEU A 403 -3.93 -0.36 40.98
N ILE A 404 -5.07 -0.01 41.57
CA ILE A 404 -6.32 -0.77 41.42
C ILE A 404 -6.94 -0.46 40.06
N LEU A 405 -6.92 0.82 39.65
CA LEU A 405 -7.40 1.24 38.33
C LEU A 405 -6.64 0.54 37.21
N ASP A 406 -5.31 0.42 37.32
CA ASP A 406 -4.48 -0.26 36.34
C ASP A 406 -4.80 -1.76 36.27
N ASN A 407 -5.07 -2.39 37.42
CA ASN A 407 -5.52 -3.78 37.48
C ASN A 407 -6.91 -3.99 36.85
N ILE A 408 -7.80 -3.01 36.95
CA ILE A 408 -9.10 -3.01 36.25
C ILE A 408 -8.85 -2.86 34.75
N CYS A 409 -8.09 -1.83 34.34
CA CYS A 409 -7.82 -1.53 32.93
C CYS A 409 -7.18 -2.71 32.18
N ASP A 410 -6.26 -3.43 32.83
CA ASP A 410 -5.59 -4.57 32.20
C ASP A 410 -6.54 -5.77 31.95
N ARG A 411 -7.60 -5.92 32.76
CA ARG A 411 -8.56 -7.04 32.69
C ARG A 411 -9.77 -6.76 31.80
N VAL A 412 -9.95 -5.51 31.39
CA VAL A 412 -11.01 -5.11 30.47
C VAL A 412 -10.73 -5.65 29.06
N ARG A 413 -11.78 -6.08 28.36
CA ARG A 413 -11.71 -6.60 26.99
C ARG A 413 -12.58 -5.78 26.03
N PRO A 414 -12.13 -5.48 24.81
CA PRO A 414 -12.96 -4.84 23.81
C PRO A 414 -14.10 -5.77 23.38
N LEU A 415 -15.27 -5.19 23.14
CA LEU A 415 -16.51 -5.84 22.75
C LEU A 415 -17.17 -5.04 21.62
N VAL A 416 -17.77 -5.74 20.67
CA VAL A 416 -18.55 -5.15 19.59
C VAL A 416 -19.92 -5.82 19.56
N TYR A 417 -20.97 -5.02 19.47
CA TYR A 417 -22.35 -5.47 19.35
C TYR A 417 -22.98 -4.90 18.08
N SER A 418 -23.71 -5.76 17.37
CA SER A 418 -24.43 -5.33 16.17
C SER A 418 -25.69 -4.54 16.51
N LYS A 419 -26.17 -3.73 15.56
CA LYS A 419 -27.48 -3.07 15.68
C LYS A 419 -28.60 -4.09 15.98
N ASP A 420 -29.55 -3.70 16.83
CA ASP A 420 -30.70 -4.48 17.29
C ASP A 420 -30.34 -5.75 18.09
N GLU A 421 -29.05 -5.94 18.42
CA GLU A 421 -28.60 -7.04 19.24
C GLU A 421 -28.95 -6.81 20.71
N LYS A 422 -29.51 -7.85 21.34
CA LYS A 422 -29.83 -7.82 22.77
C LYS A 422 -28.59 -8.23 23.55
N ILE A 423 -28.04 -7.31 24.33
CA ILE A 423 -26.84 -7.56 25.14
C ILE A 423 -27.17 -8.48 26.31
N ILE A 424 -28.24 -8.16 27.05
CA ILE A 424 -28.74 -8.92 28.19
C ILE A 424 -30.24 -8.68 28.35
N ARG A 425 -30.99 -9.67 28.81
CA ARG A 425 -32.43 -9.52 29.10
C ARG A 425 -32.67 -9.33 30.58
N GLU A 426 -33.78 -8.69 30.91
CA GLU A 426 -34.26 -8.58 32.29
C GLU A 426 -34.40 -9.99 32.88
N GLY A 427 -33.81 -10.21 34.07
CA GLY A 427 -33.78 -11.51 34.74
C GLY A 427 -32.57 -12.39 34.41
N ASP A 428 -31.85 -12.15 33.31
CA ASP A 428 -30.65 -12.93 32.96
C ASP A 428 -29.51 -12.68 33.96
N PRO A 429 -28.65 -13.66 34.25
CA PRO A 429 -27.48 -13.46 35.12
C PRO A 429 -26.48 -12.48 34.48
N VAL A 430 -26.11 -11.44 35.22
CA VAL A 430 -25.14 -10.44 34.78
C VAL A 430 -23.73 -11.03 34.83
N GLN A 431 -23.12 -11.28 33.67
CA GLN A 431 -21.79 -11.89 33.58
C GLN A 431 -20.64 -10.88 33.55
N ARG A 432 -20.93 -9.64 33.15
CA ARG A 432 -19.92 -8.58 32.99
C ARG A 432 -20.52 -7.19 33.10
N MET A 433 -19.70 -6.25 33.53
CA MET A 433 -19.97 -4.82 33.35
C MET A 433 -19.58 -4.43 31.93
N VAL A 434 -20.38 -3.59 31.27
CA VAL A 434 -20.11 -3.11 29.90
C VAL A 434 -20.06 -1.59 29.90
N PHE A 435 -18.95 -1.02 29.45
CA PHE A 435 -18.69 0.42 29.33
C PHE A 435 -18.80 0.86 27.87
N ILE A 436 -19.69 1.80 27.58
CA ILE A 436 -20.01 2.19 26.21
C ILE A 436 -18.96 3.20 25.71
N ILE A 437 -18.24 2.85 24.64
CA ILE A 437 -17.27 3.74 24.00
C ILE A 437 -17.98 4.53 22.90
N ARG A 438 -18.69 3.81 22.03
CA ARG A 438 -19.46 4.36 20.90
C ARG A 438 -20.76 3.60 20.73
N GLY A 439 -21.78 4.30 20.26
CA GLY A 439 -23.12 3.77 20.07
C GLY A 439 -24.05 4.06 21.23
N ARG A 440 -25.32 3.69 21.07
CA ARG A 440 -26.39 3.91 22.04
C ARG A 440 -27.14 2.61 22.31
N ILE A 441 -27.45 2.40 23.58
CA ILE A 441 -28.14 1.19 24.06
C ILE A 441 -29.47 1.60 24.66
N LYS A 442 -30.56 1.00 24.19
CA LYS A 442 -31.89 1.13 24.78
C LYS A 442 -32.01 0.20 25.98
N ARG A 443 -32.28 0.76 27.16
CA ARG A 443 -32.70 0.05 28.37
C ARG A 443 -34.23 -0.03 28.38
N SER A 444 -34.79 -1.22 28.60
CA SER A 444 -36.23 -1.47 28.72
C SER A 444 -36.51 -2.30 29.97
N GLN A 445 -37.32 -1.79 30.88
CA GLN A 445 -37.71 -2.46 32.11
C GLN A 445 -39.22 -2.65 32.16
N SER A 446 -39.65 -3.85 32.54
CA SER A 446 -41.06 -4.20 32.65
C SER A 446 -41.60 -3.72 34.01
N LEU A 447 -42.64 -2.87 34.00
CA LEU A 447 -43.32 -2.40 35.21
C LEU A 447 -44.68 -3.11 35.38
N SER A 448 -45.26 -2.97 36.57
CA SER A 448 -46.60 -3.47 36.87
C SER A 448 -47.65 -2.93 35.88
N LYS A 449 -48.64 -3.77 35.54
CA LYS A 449 -49.71 -3.51 34.54
C LYS A 449 -49.25 -3.49 33.06
N GLY A 450 -48.10 -4.08 32.74
CA GLY A 450 -47.63 -4.19 31.36
C GLY A 450 -47.07 -2.88 30.78
N MET A 451 -46.83 -1.87 31.62
CA MET A 451 -46.11 -0.67 31.21
C MET A 451 -44.61 -0.98 31.11
N VAL A 452 -43.93 -0.41 30.11
CA VAL A 452 -42.49 -0.61 29.91
C VAL A 452 -41.79 0.74 30.05
N ALA A 453 -40.91 0.88 31.03
CA ALA A 453 -40.05 2.04 31.15
C ALA A 453 -38.88 1.88 30.18
N THR A 454 -38.61 2.91 29.38
CA THR A 454 -37.49 2.89 28.44
C THR A 454 -36.58 4.10 28.65
N SER A 455 -35.27 3.88 28.58
CA SER A 455 -34.26 4.93 28.58
C SER A 455 -33.12 4.57 27.62
N VAL A 456 -32.30 5.55 27.26
CA VAL A 456 -31.17 5.35 26.36
C VAL A 456 -29.88 5.62 27.15
N LEU A 457 -28.94 4.69 27.05
CA LEU A 457 -27.57 4.87 27.53
C LEU A 457 -26.72 5.40 26.39
N GLU A 458 -26.05 6.50 26.66
CA GLU A 458 -25.15 7.21 25.74
C GLU A 458 -23.68 6.79 25.95
N PRO A 459 -22.78 7.16 25.02
CA PRO A 459 -21.34 6.97 25.20
C PRO A 459 -20.83 7.50 26.55
N GLY A 460 -20.00 6.70 27.22
CA GLY A 460 -19.58 6.94 28.60
C GLY A 460 -20.52 6.37 29.66
N GLY A 461 -21.72 5.94 29.29
CA GLY A 461 -22.59 5.14 30.16
C GLY A 461 -22.07 3.71 30.34
N PHE A 462 -22.64 3.01 31.31
CA PHE A 462 -22.32 1.61 31.57
C PHE A 462 -23.56 0.83 32.01
N LEU A 463 -23.48 -0.51 31.93
CA LEU A 463 -24.49 -1.45 32.42
C LEU A 463 -23.82 -2.57 33.22
N GLY A 464 -24.61 -3.31 34.00
CA GLY A 464 -24.13 -4.38 34.87
C GLY A 464 -23.66 -3.88 36.24
N ASP A 465 -24.15 -2.73 36.71
CA ASP A 465 -23.84 -2.15 38.02
C ASP A 465 -24.28 -3.06 39.18
N GLU A 466 -25.18 -4.01 38.92
CA GLU A 466 -25.57 -5.06 39.86
C GLU A 466 -24.35 -5.85 40.39
N LEU A 467 -23.32 -6.03 39.54
CA LEU A 467 -22.08 -6.72 39.92
C LEU A 467 -21.30 -6.01 41.02
N LEU A 468 -21.39 -4.68 41.14
CA LEU A 468 -20.71 -3.90 42.17
C LEU A 468 -21.23 -4.25 43.57
N SER A 469 -22.54 -4.43 43.71
CA SER A 469 -23.14 -4.84 44.99
C SER A 469 -22.86 -6.31 45.31
N TRP A 470 -22.78 -7.14 44.28
CA TRP A 470 -22.50 -8.58 44.40
C TRP A 470 -21.06 -8.86 44.85
N CYS A 471 -20.05 -8.21 44.28
CA CYS A 471 -18.65 -8.49 44.63
C CYS A 471 -18.28 -8.00 46.05
N LEU A 472 -18.94 -6.95 46.54
CA LEU A 472 -18.75 -6.42 47.88
C LEU A 472 -19.47 -7.23 48.97
N ARG A 473 -20.29 -8.20 48.58
CA ARG A 473 -21.15 -8.97 49.47
C ARG A 473 -20.38 -9.79 50.50
N ARG A 474 -20.83 -9.79 51.77
CA ARG A 474 -20.28 -10.65 52.84
C ARG A 474 -21.43 -11.18 53.73
N PRO A 475 -21.57 -12.51 53.96
CA PRO A 475 -20.81 -13.60 53.36
C PRO A 475 -21.06 -13.67 51.84
N PHE A 476 -20.00 -13.98 51.08
CA PHE A 476 -20.06 -14.00 49.63
C PHE A 476 -20.97 -15.14 49.12
N ILE A 477 -21.78 -14.86 48.11
CA ILE A 477 -22.62 -15.86 47.45
C ILE A 477 -22.21 -15.96 45.98
N ASP A 478 -21.80 -17.16 45.57
CA ASP A 478 -21.34 -17.46 44.21
C ASP A 478 -22.50 -17.67 43.23
N ARG A 479 -23.47 -16.75 43.28
CA ARG A 479 -24.60 -16.68 42.36
C ARG A 479 -24.66 -15.26 41.80
N LEU A 480 -24.53 -15.17 40.48
CA LEU A 480 -24.57 -13.88 39.78
C LEU A 480 -25.93 -13.18 39.97
N PRO A 481 -25.95 -11.84 40.10
CA PRO A 481 -27.19 -11.09 40.20
C PRO A 481 -27.94 -11.13 38.87
N ALA A 482 -29.27 -11.03 38.94
CA ALA A 482 -30.12 -10.92 37.77
C ALA A 482 -30.12 -9.47 37.24
N SER A 483 -30.16 -9.30 35.92
CA SER A 483 -30.23 -8.00 35.26
C SER A 483 -31.55 -7.30 35.57
N SER A 484 -31.48 -6.03 35.96
CA SER A 484 -32.65 -5.20 36.27
C SER A 484 -33.48 -4.80 35.05
N ALA A 485 -32.93 -4.92 33.84
CA ALA A 485 -33.58 -4.49 32.60
C ALA A 485 -33.05 -5.26 31.38
N THR A 486 -33.77 -5.14 30.26
CA THR A 486 -33.32 -5.61 28.96
C THR A 486 -32.57 -4.50 28.23
N PHE A 487 -31.38 -4.80 27.71
CA PHE A 487 -30.52 -3.85 27.00
C PHE A 487 -30.37 -4.26 25.53
N VAL A 488 -30.70 -3.35 24.62
CA VAL A 488 -30.70 -3.60 23.16
C VAL A 488 -29.95 -2.49 22.45
N CYS A 489 -29.04 -2.84 21.53
CA CYS A 489 -28.27 -1.86 20.77
C CYS A 489 -29.15 -1.15 19.74
N ILE A 490 -29.19 0.18 19.75
CA ILE A 490 -29.90 0.98 18.74
C ILE A 490 -29.08 1.06 17.45
N GLU A 491 -27.75 1.07 17.59
CA GLU A 491 -26.76 1.14 16.52
C GLU A 491 -25.58 0.21 16.83
N SER A 492 -24.66 0.05 15.88
CA SER A 492 -23.43 -0.72 16.14
C SER A 492 -22.69 -0.10 17.32
N THR A 493 -22.44 -0.90 18.35
CA THR A 493 -21.94 -0.41 19.64
C THR A 493 -20.57 -1.03 19.93
N GLU A 494 -19.59 -0.18 20.18
CA GLU A 494 -18.25 -0.55 20.65
C GLU A 494 -18.18 -0.29 22.14
N ALA A 495 -17.70 -1.28 22.89
CA ALA A 495 -17.72 -1.25 24.34
C ALA A 495 -16.53 -1.98 24.94
N PHE A 496 -16.27 -1.71 26.20
CA PHE A 496 -15.32 -2.44 27.02
C PHE A 496 -16.08 -3.32 28.02
N GLY A 497 -15.67 -4.57 28.18
CA GLY A 497 -16.26 -5.53 29.12
C GLY A 497 -15.33 -5.86 30.27
N LEU A 498 -15.83 -5.80 31.51
CA LEU A 498 -15.17 -6.34 32.70
C LEU A 498 -15.98 -7.52 33.24
N ASP A 499 -15.46 -8.74 33.07
CA ASP A 499 -16.13 -9.96 33.53
C ASP A 499 -16.24 -10.03 35.07
N ALA A 500 -17.32 -10.63 35.56
CA ALA A 500 -17.62 -10.77 36.98
C ALA A 500 -16.48 -11.45 37.77
N ASN A 501 -15.83 -12.46 37.19
CA ASN A 501 -14.70 -13.15 37.81
C ASN A 501 -13.48 -12.22 38.00
N HIS A 502 -13.22 -11.33 37.04
CA HIS A 502 -12.14 -10.35 37.15
C HIS A 502 -12.46 -9.30 38.21
N LEU A 503 -13.71 -8.83 38.25
CA LEU A 503 -14.16 -7.89 39.28
C LEU A 503 -14.05 -8.52 40.68
N ARG A 504 -14.47 -9.79 40.84
CA ARG A 504 -14.33 -10.56 42.08
C ARG A 504 -12.88 -10.66 42.52
N TYR A 505 -11.99 -11.06 41.61
CA TYR A 505 -10.56 -11.12 41.88
C TYR A 505 -10.02 -9.78 42.41
N ILE A 506 -10.37 -8.66 41.76
CA ILE A 506 -9.93 -7.33 42.17
C ILE A 506 -10.47 -6.98 43.56
N THR A 507 -11.76 -7.23 43.83
CA THR A 507 -12.34 -6.92 45.13
C THR A 507 -11.81 -7.78 46.27
N ASP A 508 -11.45 -9.04 45.99
CA ASP A 508 -10.88 -9.95 46.97
C ASP A 508 -9.39 -9.68 47.19
N HIS A 509 -8.63 -9.36 46.14
CA HIS A 509 -7.21 -9.04 46.22
C HIS A 509 -6.97 -7.69 46.93
N PHE A 510 -7.78 -6.67 46.63
CA PHE A 510 -7.71 -5.35 47.26
C PHE A 510 -8.77 -5.18 48.37
N ARG A 511 -9.05 -6.25 49.12
CA ARG A 511 -10.11 -6.28 50.13
C ARG A 511 -10.02 -5.14 51.15
N TYR A 512 -8.81 -4.68 51.50
CA TYR A 512 -8.59 -3.58 52.43
C TYR A 512 -9.25 -2.26 51.97
N LYS A 513 -9.30 -1.97 50.66
CA LYS A 513 -10.04 -0.81 50.14
C LYS A 513 -11.53 -1.09 50.05
N PHE A 514 -11.90 -2.23 49.50
CA PHE A 514 -13.31 -2.55 49.24
C PHE A 514 -14.12 -2.91 50.50
N ALA A 515 -13.47 -3.20 51.62
CA ALA A 515 -14.12 -3.35 52.92
C ALA A 515 -14.55 -2.01 53.56
N ASN A 516 -14.09 -0.86 53.03
CA ASN A 516 -14.41 0.45 53.56
C ASN A 516 -15.93 0.74 53.49
N GLU A 517 -16.53 1.08 54.63
CA GLU A 517 -17.95 1.44 54.73
C GLU A 517 -18.33 2.61 53.82
N ARG A 518 -17.42 3.54 53.55
CA ARG A 518 -17.67 4.64 52.60
C ARG A 518 -17.93 4.10 51.19
N LEU A 519 -17.13 3.15 50.72
CA LEU A 519 -17.29 2.54 49.39
C LEU A 519 -18.55 1.67 49.32
N LYS A 520 -18.87 0.92 50.38
CA LYS A 520 -20.14 0.18 50.48
C LYS A 520 -21.36 1.12 50.40
N ARG A 521 -21.32 2.25 51.11
CA ARG A 521 -22.37 3.29 51.03
C ARG A 521 -22.47 3.89 49.64
N THR A 522 -21.35 4.19 48.98
CA THR A 522 -21.34 4.65 47.59
C THR A 522 -21.96 3.61 46.65
N ALA A 523 -21.61 2.33 46.80
CA ALA A 523 -22.20 1.25 46.01
C ALA A 523 -23.72 1.16 46.20
N ARG A 524 -24.21 1.22 47.45
CA ARG A 524 -25.65 1.27 47.76
C ARG A 524 -26.31 2.52 47.18
N TYR A 525 -25.71 3.68 47.34
CA TYR A 525 -26.27 4.96 46.89
C TYR A 525 -26.44 5.04 45.37
N TYR A 526 -25.49 4.48 44.59
CA TYR A 526 -25.55 4.50 43.13
C TYR A 526 -26.24 3.28 42.50
N SER A 527 -26.52 2.24 43.28
CA SER A 527 -27.23 1.06 42.79
C SER A 527 -28.67 1.40 42.39
N SER A 528 -29.04 1.02 41.16
CA SER A 528 -30.41 1.18 40.66
C SER A 528 -31.44 0.50 41.55
N ASN A 529 -31.12 -0.67 42.11
CA ASN A 529 -32.05 -1.46 42.93
C ASN A 529 -32.34 -0.77 44.28
N TRP A 530 -31.30 -0.26 44.94
CA TRP A 530 -31.42 0.47 46.20
C TRP A 530 -32.17 1.79 46.05
N ARG A 531 -31.93 2.53 44.96
CA ARG A 531 -32.68 3.75 44.64
C ARG A 531 -34.16 3.49 44.43
N THR A 532 -34.49 2.45 43.66
CA THR A 532 -35.88 2.04 43.44
C THR A 532 -36.55 1.64 44.75
N TRP A 533 -35.88 0.84 45.59
CA TRP A 533 -36.41 0.45 46.89
C TRP A 533 -36.63 1.66 47.81
N ALA A 534 -35.67 2.58 47.89
CA ALA A 534 -35.78 3.79 48.70
C ALA A 534 -36.95 4.66 48.22
N ALA A 535 -37.10 4.86 46.91
CA ALA A 535 -38.20 5.61 46.33
C ALA A 535 -39.56 4.98 46.68
N VAL A 536 -39.68 3.65 46.58
CA VAL A 536 -40.91 2.91 46.94
C VAL A 536 -41.23 3.09 48.44
N ASN A 537 -40.24 2.97 49.32
CA ASN A 537 -40.46 3.14 50.77
C ASN A 537 -40.87 4.56 51.15
N ILE A 538 -40.22 5.57 50.55
CA ILE A 538 -40.59 6.99 50.74
C ILE A 538 -42.03 7.23 50.26
N GLN A 539 -42.40 6.69 49.10
CA GLN A 539 -43.77 6.78 48.58
C GLN A 539 -44.79 6.13 49.52
N PHE A 540 -44.48 4.97 50.09
CA PHE A 540 -45.35 4.32 51.07
C PHE A 540 -45.48 5.12 52.37
N ALA A 541 -44.37 5.62 52.91
CA ALA A 541 -44.35 6.44 54.11
C ALA A 541 -45.19 7.72 53.93
N TRP A 542 -45.00 8.42 52.80
CA TRP A 542 -45.78 9.60 52.45
C TRP A 542 -47.28 9.32 52.34
N ARG A 543 -47.67 8.20 51.73
CA ARG A 543 -49.09 7.80 51.63
C ARG A 543 -49.70 7.46 52.99
N ARG A 544 -48.94 6.76 53.87
CA ARG A 544 -49.38 6.50 55.24
C ARG A 544 -49.57 7.79 56.03
N TYR A 545 -48.63 8.74 55.91
CA TYR A 545 -48.74 10.06 56.51
C TYR A 545 -49.99 10.78 56.02
N ARG A 546 -50.20 10.85 54.70
CA ARG A 546 -51.38 11.48 54.09
C ARG A 546 -52.71 10.83 54.49
N LYS A 547 -52.73 9.52 54.75
CA LYS A 547 -53.91 8.81 55.27
C LYS A 547 -54.19 9.15 56.74
N ARG A 548 -53.15 9.39 57.54
CA ARG A 548 -53.29 9.79 58.96
C ARG A 548 -53.67 11.27 59.14
N THR A 549 -53.24 12.15 58.23
CA THR A 549 -53.51 13.60 58.33
C THR A 549 -54.78 14.05 57.60
N ARG A 550 -55.40 13.19 56.79
CA ARG A 550 -56.79 13.39 56.36
C ARG A 550 -57.69 13.06 57.56
N GLY A 551 -58.24 14.09 58.20
CA GLY A 551 -59.21 13.97 59.30
C GLY A 551 -60.46 13.16 58.92
N PRO A 552 -61.36 12.87 59.87
CA PRO A 552 -62.49 11.98 59.65
C PRO A 552 -63.44 12.59 58.61
N VAL A 553 -63.36 12.10 57.38
CA VAL A 553 -64.40 12.32 56.37
C VAL A 553 -65.39 11.17 56.53
N THR A 554 -66.66 11.52 56.70
CA THR A 554 -67.83 10.63 56.68
C THR A 554 -67.70 9.52 55.63
N PRO A 555 -68.15 8.29 55.91
CA PRO A 555 -67.88 7.15 55.06
C PRO A 555 -68.69 7.27 53.76
N VAL A 556 -68.07 7.79 52.72
CA VAL A 556 -68.47 7.45 51.36
C VAL A 556 -67.88 6.08 51.07
N VAL A 557 -68.72 5.15 50.62
CA VAL A 557 -68.37 3.79 50.21
C VAL A 557 -67.36 3.86 49.06
N GLU A 558 -66.07 4.03 49.38
CA GLU A 558 -64.98 3.86 48.44
C GLU A 558 -64.44 2.44 48.58
N ASN A 559 -64.88 1.60 47.63
CA ASN A 559 -64.27 0.37 47.14
C ASN A 559 -63.01 -0.11 47.90
N GLY A 560 -63.23 -0.91 48.96
CA GLY A 560 -62.18 -1.56 49.77
C GLY A 560 -61.26 -2.54 49.01
N GLY A 561 -61.35 -2.59 47.69
CA GLY A 561 -60.47 -3.36 46.81
C GLY A 561 -59.12 -2.69 46.52
N SER A 562 -59.01 -1.36 46.51
CA SER A 562 -57.77 -0.66 46.12
C SER A 562 -56.70 -0.73 47.21
N ASP A 563 -57.06 -0.46 48.46
CA ASP A 563 -56.16 -0.50 49.63
C ASP A 563 -55.70 -1.93 49.96
N ARG A 564 -56.59 -2.91 49.81
CA ARG A 564 -56.27 -4.34 50.00
C ARG A 564 -55.41 -4.90 48.87
N ARG A 565 -55.64 -4.46 47.62
CA ARG A 565 -54.75 -4.73 46.48
C ARG A 565 -53.40 -4.02 46.63
N LEU A 566 -53.34 -2.85 47.25
CA LEU A 566 -52.09 -2.13 47.55
C LEU A 566 -51.30 -2.75 48.71
N LEU A 567 -51.97 -3.35 49.69
CA LEU A 567 -51.33 -4.23 50.66
C LEU A 567 -50.82 -5.52 50.02
N GLN A 568 -51.52 -6.07 49.02
CA GLN A 568 -51.00 -7.14 48.17
C GLN A 568 -49.85 -6.68 47.27
N TYR A 569 -49.88 -5.47 46.68
CA TYR A 569 -48.76 -4.88 45.95
C TYR A 569 -47.58 -4.61 46.89
N ALA A 570 -47.84 -4.18 48.12
CA ALA A 570 -46.82 -4.05 49.16
C ALA A 570 -46.26 -5.43 49.51
N ALA A 571 -47.07 -6.49 49.66
CA ALA A 571 -46.56 -7.85 49.88
C ALA A 571 -45.79 -8.40 48.66
N MET A 572 -46.20 -8.04 47.44
CA MET A 572 -45.58 -8.46 46.17
C MET A 572 -44.27 -7.71 45.88
N PHE A 573 -44.16 -6.44 46.30
CA PHE A 573 -42.92 -5.63 46.30
C PHE A 573 -42.10 -5.78 47.60
N MET A 574 -42.66 -6.35 48.67
CA MET A 574 -41.97 -6.76 49.91
C MET A 574 -41.48 -8.21 49.86
N SER A 575 -41.52 -8.83 48.69
CA SER A 575 -40.55 -9.88 48.38
C SER A 575 -39.17 -9.22 48.23
N ILE A 576 -38.51 -9.01 49.38
CA ILE A 576 -37.08 -8.73 49.58
C ILE A 576 -36.72 -7.22 49.55
N ARG A 577 -36.45 -6.62 50.75
CA ARG A 577 -35.46 -5.51 50.90
C ARG A 577 -34.33 -5.88 49.95
N PRO A 578 -33.96 -5.09 48.90
CA PRO A 578 -32.97 -5.51 47.91
C PRO A 578 -31.85 -6.10 48.71
N HIS A 579 -31.66 -7.44 48.58
CA HIS A 579 -31.02 -8.23 49.62
C HIS A 579 -29.83 -7.42 50.09
N ASP A 580 -29.78 -7.08 51.38
CA ASP A 580 -28.65 -6.34 51.87
C ASP A 580 -27.49 -7.31 51.79
N HIS A 581 -26.87 -7.32 50.61
CA HIS A 581 -25.76 -8.17 50.27
C HIS A 581 -24.57 -7.79 51.16
N LEU A 582 -24.67 -6.69 51.90
CA LEU A 582 -23.63 -6.10 52.73
C LEU A 582 -23.93 -6.20 54.23
N GLU A 583 -25.05 -6.82 54.65
CA GLU A 583 -25.32 -7.20 56.05
C GLU A 583 -25.10 -8.70 56.27
#